data_AF-A0A9E4A075-F1
#
_entry.id   AF-A0A9E4A075-F1
#
_cell.length_a   1.000
_cell.length_b   1.000
_cell.length_c   1.000
_cell.angle_alpha   90.00
_cell.angle_beta   90.00
_cell.angle_gamma   90.00
#
_symmetry.space_group_name_H-M   'P 1'
#
loop_
_entity.id
_entity.type
_entity.pdbx_description
1 polymer ?
#
loop_
_entity_poly.entity_id
_entity_poly.type
_entity_poly.pdbx_seq_one_letter_code
_entity_poly.pdbx_strand_id
1 'polypeptide(L)'
;DCCLETDGAVAVLVTSAERARDLRRVPVLIRGAAWGSGLTLYAPQDDPTRTSAADLAPRLFAQAGVEPADIDVAELYDCFTYSVIVQLEDYGFCAKGEGGAYAASGALERGGELPVNTHGGFLSEGYVHGLNHVCEAVSQLRGDAGERQVPGPEIALSTGQPGYVAGNTSALVLRRGG
;
A
#
# COMPACT_ATOMS: atom_id res chain seq x y z
N ASP A 1 -4.45 -10.36 14.98
CA ASP A 1 -5.23 -10.65 13.77
C ASP A 1 -6.22 -9.56 13.36
N CYS A 2 -6.75 -8.74 14.27
CA CYS A 2 -7.68 -7.65 13.92
C CYS A 2 -7.08 -6.30 14.31
N CYS A 3 -7.38 -5.24 13.55
CA CYS A 3 -6.92 -3.89 13.84
C CYS A 3 -7.56 -3.28 15.11
N LEU A 4 -7.00 -2.17 15.56
CA LEU A 4 -7.49 -1.41 16.70
C LEU A 4 -8.59 -0.43 16.28
N GLU A 5 -9.63 -0.30 17.10
CA GLU A 5 -10.50 0.87 17.05
C GLU A 5 -9.71 2.09 17.55
N THR A 6 -9.71 3.17 16.77
CA THR A 6 -8.78 4.30 16.97
C THR A 6 -9.48 5.62 16.72
N ASP A 7 -9.30 6.57 17.65
CA ASP A 7 -9.60 7.99 17.39
C ASP A 7 -8.36 8.64 16.77
N GLY A 8 -8.47 9.13 15.54
CA GLY A 8 -7.35 9.72 14.83
C GLY A 8 -7.77 10.57 13.63
N ALA A 9 -6.86 11.43 13.17
CA ALA A 9 -7.07 12.26 11.99
C ALA A 9 -5.79 12.36 11.18
N VAL A 10 -5.93 12.24 9.85
CA VAL A 10 -4.84 12.44 8.89
C VAL A 10 -5.34 13.35 7.78
N ALA A 11 -4.49 14.27 7.32
CA ALA A 11 -4.79 15.16 6.21
C ALA A 11 -3.61 15.18 5.23
N VAL A 12 -3.93 15.22 3.94
CA VAL A 12 -2.95 15.35 2.85
C VAL A 12 -3.26 16.59 2.03
N LEU A 13 -2.22 17.33 1.64
CA LEU A 13 -2.33 18.45 0.72
C LEU A 13 -1.91 18.00 -0.67
N VAL A 14 -2.83 18.05 -1.63
CA VAL A 14 -2.58 17.72 -3.04
C VAL A 14 -2.59 19.00 -3.87
N THR A 15 -1.60 19.15 -4.74
CA THR A 15 -1.48 20.27 -5.68
C THR A 15 -0.82 19.79 -6.98
N SER A 16 -0.65 20.67 -7.97
CA SER A 16 0.07 20.33 -9.20
C SER A 16 1.54 20.05 -8.91
N ALA A 17 2.17 19.19 -9.71
CA ALA A 17 3.61 18.92 -9.57
C ALA A 17 4.45 20.20 -9.75
N GLU A 18 4.00 21.13 -10.59
CA GLU A 18 4.61 22.46 -10.76
C GLU A 18 4.58 23.24 -9.45
N ARG A 19 3.40 23.39 -8.83
CA ARG A 19 3.26 24.12 -7.56
C ARG A 19 4.01 23.44 -6.43
N ALA A 20 4.05 22.11 -6.41
CA ALA A 20 4.68 21.34 -5.35
C ALA A 20 6.20 21.57 -5.27
N ARG A 21 6.87 21.88 -6.39
CA ARG A 21 8.32 22.21 -6.42
C ARG A 21 8.66 23.49 -5.66
N ASP A 22 7.72 24.43 -5.57
CA ASP A 22 7.90 25.70 -4.85
C ASP A 22 7.56 25.59 -3.35
N LEU A 23 7.11 24.41 -2.88
CA LEU A 23 6.74 24.20 -1.48
C LEU A 23 7.93 23.70 -0.65
N ARG A 24 7.80 23.77 0.68
CA ARG A 24 8.90 23.56 1.63
C ARG A 24 9.42 22.12 1.71
N ARG A 25 8.66 21.14 1.22
CA ARG A 25 8.95 19.71 1.38
C ARG A 25 9.21 19.11 0.01
N VAL A 26 10.08 18.09 -0.04
CA VAL A 26 10.28 17.28 -1.25
C VAL A 26 8.90 16.76 -1.70
N PRO A 27 8.50 17.03 -2.95
CA PRO A 27 7.20 16.58 -3.43
C PRO A 27 7.17 15.06 -3.52
N VAL A 28 5.99 14.48 -3.28
CA VAL A 28 5.73 13.06 -3.51
C VAL A 28 4.66 13.00 -4.60
N LEU A 29 5.02 12.44 -5.75
CA LEU A 29 4.22 12.45 -6.96
C LEU A 29 3.29 11.25 -6.98
N ILE A 30 2.01 11.47 -7.26
CA ILE A 30 1.06 10.40 -7.56
C ILE A 30 1.33 9.95 -8.99
N ARG A 31 1.95 8.77 -9.16
CA ARG A 31 2.30 8.20 -10.46
C ARG A 31 1.24 7.23 -10.96
N GLY A 32 0.60 6.51 -10.04
CA GLY A 32 -0.58 5.69 -10.32
C GLY A 32 -1.66 5.96 -9.29
N ALA A 33 -2.91 5.99 -9.73
CA ALA A 33 -4.07 6.07 -8.86
C ALA A 33 -5.21 5.30 -9.50
N ALA A 34 -5.53 4.14 -8.92
CA ALA A 34 -6.57 3.28 -9.42
C ALA A 34 -7.62 3.03 -8.34
N TRP A 35 -8.86 2.90 -8.80
CA TRP A 35 -9.98 2.42 -8.01
C TRP A 35 -10.77 1.44 -8.87
N GLY A 36 -11.38 0.45 -8.23
CA GLY A 36 -12.18 -0.55 -8.89
C GLY A 36 -13.16 -1.21 -7.91
N SER A 37 -14.13 -1.89 -8.49
CA SER A 37 -15.08 -2.73 -7.78
C SER A 37 -15.29 -4.02 -8.58
N GLY A 38 -15.55 -5.14 -7.92
CA GLY A 38 -15.72 -6.40 -8.63
C GLY A 38 -16.16 -7.56 -7.75
N LEU A 39 -15.21 -8.24 -7.14
CA LEU A 39 -15.44 -9.48 -6.40
C LEU A 39 -15.87 -9.14 -4.98
N THR A 40 -17.11 -9.47 -4.61
CA THR A 40 -17.58 -9.32 -3.22
C THR A 40 -17.71 -10.71 -2.58
N LEU A 41 -17.53 -10.78 -1.25
CA LEU A 41 -17.78 -11.98 -0.44
C LEU A 41 -19.21 -12.54 -0.60
N TYR A 42 -20.14 -11.73 -1.11
CA TYR A 42 -21.55 -12.11 -1.29
C TYR A 42 -21.88 -12.54 -2.72
N ALA A 43 -20.96 -12.36 -3.67
CA ALA A 43 -21.08 -12.90 -5.01
C ALA A 43 -20.54 -14.34 -5.05
N PRO A 44 -21.07 -15.22 -5.92
CA PRO A 44 -20.44 -16.51 -6.16
C PRO A 44 -19.01 -16.28 -6.68
N GLN A 45 -18.02 -16.81 -5.95
CA GLN A 45 -16.59 -16.72 -6.24
C GLN A 45 -16.05 -18.12 -6.47
N ASP A 46 -15.28 -18.31 -7.55
CA ASP A 46 -14.58 -19.58 -7.81
C ASP A 46 -13.35 -19.73 -6.90
N ASP A 47 -12.69 -18.62 -6.58
CA ASP A 47 -11.55 -18.56 -5.68
C ASP A 47 -11.77 -17.48 -4.60
N PRO A 48 -12.06 -17.85 -3.34
CA PRO A 48 -12.30 -16.90 -2.25
C PRO A 48 -11.04 -16.15 -1.81
N THR A 49 -9.87 -16.56 -2.30
CA THR A 49 -8.59 -15.90 -2.02
C THR A 49 -8.23 -14.86 -3.07
N ARG A 50 -8.88 -14.83 -4.23
CA ARG A 50 -8.66 -13.78 -5.23
C ARG A 50 -9.52 -12.56 -4.90
N THR A 51 -8.93 -11.38 -4.89
CA THR A 51 -9.65 -10.13 -4.62
C THR A 51 -9.69 -9.21 -5.84
N SER A 52 -10.49 -8.14 -5.77
CA SER A 52 -10.51 -7.10 -6.81
C SER A 52 -9.14 -6.42 -6.99
N ALA A 53 -8.22 -6.53 -6.03
CA ALA A 53 -6.86 -6.02 -6.17
C ALA A 53 -6.11 -6.67 -7.35
N ALA A 54 -6.35 -7.96 -7.64
CA ALA A 54 -5.70 -8.68 -8.75
C ALA A 54 -6.06 -8.09 -10.13
N ASP A 55 -7.26 -7.51 -10.26
CA ASP A 55 -7.72 -6.82 -11.47
C ASP A 55 -7.25 -5.36 -11.52
N LEU A 56 -7.06 -4.73 -10.35
CA LEU A 56 -6.64 -3.35 -10.21
C LEU A 56 -5.13 -3.17 -10.41
N ALA A 57 -4.32 -4.08 -9.86
CA ALA A 57 -2.87 -3.96 -9.78
C ALA A 57 -2.21 -3.78 -11.16
N PRO A 58 -2.52 -4.57 -12.21
CA PRO A 58 -1.90 -4.38 -13.52
C PRO A 58 -2.15 -3.00 -14.12
N ARG A 59 -3.37 -2.46 -13.93
CA ARG A 59 -3.74 -1.12 -14.40
C ARG A 59 -3.02 -0.02 -13.62
N LEU A 60 -2.91 -0.19 -12.31
CA LEU A 60 -2.19 0.73 -11.43
C LEU A 60 -0.71 0.82 -11.82
N PHE A 61 -0.05 -0.33 -11.95
CA PHE A 61 1.36 -0.42 -12.29
C PHE A 61 1.64 0.11 -13.71
N ALA A 62 0.79 -0.23 -14.68
CA ALA A 62 0.87 0.34 -16.04
C ALA A 62 0.71 1.87 -16.05
N GLN A 63 -0.21 2.43 -15.25
CA GLN A 63 -0.38 3.88 -15.14
C GLN A 63 0.85 4.56 -14.54
N ALA A 64 1.48 3.93 -13.54
CA ALA A 64 2.69 4.44 -12.91
C ALA A 64 3.95 4.25 -13.76
N GLY A 65 3.92 3.28 -14.68
CA GLY A 65 5.06 2.88 -15.51
C GLY A 65 6.11 2.12 -14.70
N VAL A 66 5.69 1.21 -13.84
CA VAL A 66 6.52 0.41 -12.93
C VAL A 66 6.02 -1.03 -12.89
N GLU A 67 6.82 -1.94 -12.34
CA GLU A 67 6.49 -3.33 -12.02
C GLU A 67 6.41 -3.54 -10.50
N PRO A 68 5.84 -4.65 -9.99
CA PRO A 68 5.82 -4.93 -8.54
C PRO A 68 7.23 -4.92 -7.92
N ALA A 69 8.24 -5.38 -8.66
CA ALA A 69 9.63 -5.40 -8.21
C ALA A 69 10.29 -4.02 -8.09
N ASP A 70 9.66 -2.96 -8.61
CA ASP A 70 10.15 -1.59 -8.48
C ASP A 70 9.65 -0.91 -7.18
N ILE A 71 8.82 -1.57 -6.37
CA ILE A 71 8.27 -1.00 -5.13
C ILE A 71 9.30 -1.17 -4.00
N ASP A 72 9.76 -0.06 -3.44
CA ASP A 72 10.76 -0.05 -2.36
C ASP A 72 10.13 -0.16 -0.96
N VAL A 73 8.87 0.24 -0.82
CA VAL A 73 8.11 0.18 0.44
C VAL A 73 6.61 0.07 0.15
N ALA A 74 5.90 -0.78 0.90
CA ALA A 74 4.47 -1.00 0.70
C ALA A 74 3.67 -0.80 1.99
N GLU A 75 2.75 0.16 1.98
CA GLU A 75 1.80 0.42 3.06
C GLU A 75 0.46 -0.22 2.68
N LEU A 76 0.34 -1.50 3.04
CA LEU A 76 -0.76 -2.39 2.71
C LEU A 76 -1.88 -2.29 3.75
N TYR A 77 -3.12 -2.13 3.27
CA TYR A 77 -4.32 -2.16 4.08
C TYR A 77 -4.42 -3.45 4.91
N ASP A 78 -4.39 -3.34 6.23
CA ASP A 78 -4.20 -4.47 7.15
C ASP A 78 -5.25 -4.51 8.28
N CYS A 79 -6.54 -4.35 7.95
CA CYS A 79 -7.60 -4.49 8.97
C CYS A 79 -7.62 -5.89 9.61
N PHE A 80 -7.13 -6.89 8.86
CA PHE A 80 -6.77 -8.21 9.38
C PHE A 80 -5.42 -8.67 8.83
N THR A 81 -4.72 -9.53 9.55
CA THR A 81 -3.44 -10.13 9.09
C THR A 81 -3.56 -10.82 7.74
N TYR A 82 -4.66 -11.52 7.48
CA TYR A 82 -4.96 -12.14 6.18
C TYR A 82 -4.96 -11.13 5.01
N SER A 83 -5.43 -9.90 5.24
CA SER A 83 -5.50 -8.91 4.17
C SER A 83 -4.12 -8.52 3.64
N VAL A 84 -3.07 -8.62 4.46
CA VAL A 84 -1.69 -8.45 4.00
C VAL A 84 -1.30 -9.60 3.06
N ILE A 85 -1.53 -10.84 3.48
CA ILE A 85 -1.19 -12.04 2.71
C ILE A 85 -1.81 -12.02 1.32
N VAL A 86 -3.11 -11.75 1.24
CA VAL A 86 -3.81 -11.77 -0.04
C VAL A 86 -3.35 -10.64 -0.97
N GLN A 87 -2.95 -9.49 -0.42
CA GLN A 87 -2.42 -8.39 -1.20
C GLN A 87 -1.01 -8.67 -1.71
N LEU A 88 -0.16 -9.36 -0.95
CA LEU A 88 1.16 -9.77 -1.44
C LEU A 88 1.04 -10.60 -2.73
N GLU A 89 0.04 -11.46 -2.79
CA GLU A 89 -0.24 -12.29 -3.95
C GLU A 89 -0.91 -11.49 -5.08
N ASP A 90 -1.98 -10.75 -4.77
CA ASP A 90 -2.80 -10.08 -5.78
C ASP A 90 -2.12 -8.86 -6.41
N TYR A 91 -1.17 -8.23 -5.71
CA TYR A 91 -0.28 -7.20 -6.29
C TYR A 91 0.98 -7.80 -6.95
N GLY A 92 1.16 -9.12 -6.92
CA GLY A 92 2.20 -9.81 -7.67
C GLY A 92 3.60 -9.77 -7.06
N PHE A 93 3.71 -9.61 -5.73
CA PHE A 93 4.99 -9.73 -5.02
C PHE A 93 5.41 -11.19 -4.81
N CYS A 94 4.44 -12.10 -4.79
CA CYS A 94 4.66 -13.54 -4.74
C CYS A 94 3.54 -14.27 -5.51
N ALA A 95 3.72 -15.56 -5.80
CA ALA A 95 2.67 -16.31 -6.48
C ALA A 95 1.48 -16.58 -5.56
N LYS A 96 0.31 -16.84 -6.16
CA LYS A 96 -0.91 -17.17 -5.41
C LYS A 96 -0.69 -18.39 -4.51
N GLY A 97 -1.05 -18.27 -3.24
CA GLY A 97 -0.83 -19.29 -2.21
C GLY A 97 0.56 -19.27 -1.56
N GLU A 98 1.48 -18.42 -2.00
CA GLU A 98 2.83 -18.30 -1.43
C GLU A 98 2.95 -17.14 -0.42
N GLY A 99 1.92 -16.31 -0.25
CA GLY A 99 2.00 -15.10 0.57
C GLY A 99 2.36 -15.36 2.04
N GLY A 100 1.90 -16.49 2.61
CA GLY A 100 2.27 -16.89 3.96
C GLY A 100 3.76 -17.22 4.12
N ALA A 101 4.33 -17.95 3.15
CA ALA A 101 5.76 -18.28 3.15
C ALA A 101 6.62 -17.04 2.87
N TYR A 102 6.18 -16.18 1.95
CA TYR A 102 6.82 -14.90 1.66
C TYR A 102 6.88 -14.02 2.92
N ALA A 103 5.75 -13.87 3.63
CA ALA A 103 5.71 -13.12 4.88
C ALA A 103 6.61 -13.71 5.98
N ALA A 104 6.62 -15.04 6.12
CA ALA A 104 7.44 -15.73 7.12
C ALA A 104 8.95 -15.72 6.82
N SER A 105 9.35 -15.40 5.59
CA SER A 105 10.76 -15.38 5.17
C SER A 105 11.58 -14.22 5.74
N GLY A 106 10.92 -13.21 6.32
CA GLY A 106 11.54 -11.94 6.70
C GLY A 106 11.49 -10.88 5.59
N ALA A 107 10.92 -11.19 4.42
CA ALA A 107 10.81 -10.25 3.31
C ALA A 107 10.11 -8.93 3.69
N LEU A 108 9.18 -8.97 4.65
CA LEU A 108 8.39 -7.81 5.05
C LEU A 108 9.06 -6.91 6.10
N GLU A 109 10.20 -7.35 6.64
CA GLU A 109 10.92 -6.58 7.66
C GLU A 109 11.49 -5.29 7.07
N ARG A 110 11.84 -4.32 7.93
CA ARG A 110 12.37 -3.00 7.49
C ARG A 110 13.61 -3.09 6.61
N GLY A 111 14.41 -4.15 6.78
CA GLY A 111 15.59 -4.46 5.97
C GLY A 111 15.39 -5.67 5.05
N GLY A 112 14.15 -6.15 4.92
CA GLY A 112 13.78 -7.22 4.02
C GLY A 112 13.66 -6.74 2.57
N GLU A 113 13.22 -7.67 1.71
CA GLU A 113 13.05 -7.41 0.27
C GLU A 113 11.96 -6.37 -0.02
N LEU A 114 10.86 -6.39 0.73
CA LEU A 114 9.74 -5.47 0.58
C LEU A 114 9.27 -5.03 1.98
N PRO A 115 9.86 -3.98 2.56
CA PRO A 115 9.38 -3.41 3.82
C PRO A 115 7.88 -3.08 3.76
N VAL A 116 7.10 -3.69 4.65
CA VAL A 116 5.64 -3.50 4.70
C VAL A 116 5.19 -2.85 5.99
N ASN A 117 4.24 -1.91 5.89
CA ASN A 117 3.56 -1.25 7.01
C ASN A 117 4.54 -0.66 8.02
N THR A 118 5.46 0.20 7.54
CA THR A 118 6.64 0.61 8.30
C THR A 118 6.31 1.42 9.56
N HIS A 119 5.17 2.10 9.59
CA HIS A 119 4.56 2.74 10.76
C HIS A 119 3.87 1.79 11.76
N GLY A 120 3.69 0.51 11.42
CA GLY A 120 2.99 -0.49 12.22
C GLY A 120 1.59 -0.85 11.70
N GLY A 121 1.11 -0.16 10.68
CA GLY A 121 -0.19 -0.40 10.04
C GLY A 121 -1.38 -0.23 10.97
N PHE A 122 -2.56 -0.63 10.53
CA PHE A 122 -3.77 -0.59 11.37
C PHE A 122 -3.70 -1.55 12.55
N LEU A 123 -2.89 -2.61 12.43
CA LEU A 123 -2.71 -3.59 13.49
C LEU A 123 -1.99 -3.03 14.72
N SER A 124 -1.16 -1.99 14.56
CA SER A 124 -0.36 -1.46 15.67
C SER A 124 -0.38 0.07 15.82
N GLU A 125 -0.40 0.84 14.72
CA GLU A 125 -0.49 2.30 14.80
C GLU A 125 -1.93 2.74 15.10
N GLY A 126 -2.88 2.22 14.32
CA GLY A 126 -4.30 2.51 14.46
C GLY A 126 -5.04 2.59 13.12
N TYR A 127 -6.35 2.34 13.16
CA TYR A 127 -7.15 2.30 11.94
C TYR A 127 -7.72 3.67 11.57
N VAL A 128 -6.95 4.50 10.86
CA VAL A 128 -7.38 5.83 10.37
C VAL A 128 -7.77 5.78 8.88
N HIS A 129 -8.54 4.74 8.54
CA HIS A 129 -9.19 4.54 7.23
C HIS A 129 -8.26 4.66 6.01
N GLY A 130 -6.98 4.31 6.16
CA GLY A 130 -5.99 4.21 5.08
C GLY A 130 -5.26 5.49 4.72
N LEU A 131 -5.64 6.65 5.24
CA LEU A 131 -4.87 7.88 5.00
C LEU A 131 -3.54 7.89 5.77
N ASN A 132 -3.45 7.18 6.90
CA ASN A 132 -2.18 6.99 7.61
C ASN A 132 -1.16 6.19 6.80
N HIS A 133 -1.59 5.19 6.01
CA HIS A 133 -0.72 4.51 5.03
C HIS A 133 -0.12 5.48 4.02
N VAL A 134 -0.94 6.40 3.49
CA VAL A 134 -0.46 7.45 2.56
C VAL A 134 0.52 8.40 3.26
N CYS A 135 0.25 8.75 4.52
CA CYS A 135 1.13 9.61 5.32
C CYS A 135 2.50 8.97 5.58
N GLU A 136 2.53 7.68 5.93
CA GLU A 136 3.78 6.94 6.12
C GLU A 136 4.55 6.80 4.80
N ALA A 137 3.88 6.42 3.71
CA ALA A 137 4.52 6.34 2.39
C ALA A 137 5.16 7.69 1.98
N VAL A 138 4.47 8.81 2.24
CA VAL A 138 5.02 10.15 2.02
C VAL A 138 6.23 10.43 2.92
N SER A 139 6.18 10.02 4.19
CA SER A 139 7.27 10.21 5.15
C SER A 139 8.51 9.40 4.76
N GLN A 140 8.31 8.13 4.38
CA GLN A 140 9.36 7.23 3.88
C GLN A 140 10.03 7.82 2.62
N LEU A 141 9.25 8.21 1.61
CA LEU A 141 9.77 8.79 0.37
C LEU A 141 10.48 10.12 0.57
N ARG A 142 10.13 10.90 1.60
CA ARG A 142 10.82 12.15 1.94
C ARG A 142 12.12 11.93 2.72
N GLY A 143 12.28 10.80 3.38
CA GLY A 143 13.36 10.59 4.35
C GLY A 143 13.02 11.14 5.75
N ASP A 144 11.73 11.34 6.05
CA ASP A 144 11.24 11.97 7.28
C ASP A 144 10.71 10.92 8.30
N ALA A 145 10.85 9.61 8.06
CA ALA A 145 10.23 8.55 8.88
C ALA A 145 10.99 8.18 10.18
N GLY A 146 12.05 8.92 10.52
CA GLY A 146 12.81 8.75 11.77
C GLY A 146 13.44 7.36 11.91
N GLU A 147 13.27 6.73 13.08
CA GLU A 147 13.85 5.40 13.36
C GLU A 147 13.28 4.27 12.48
N ARG A 148 12.15 4.51 11.82
CA ARG A 148 11.45 3.54 10.96
C ARG A 148 11.87 3.63 9.49
N GLN A 149 12.77 4.57 9.15
CA GLN A 149 13.12 4.91 7.78
C GLN A 149 13.74 3.73 7.03
N VAL A 150 13.14 3.39 5.89
CA VAL A 150 13.73 2.49 4.89
C VAL A 150 14.87 3.21 4.17
N PRO A 151 16.02 2.57 3.89
CA PRO A 151 17.12 3.20 3.19
C PRO A 151 16.77 3.54 1.73
N GLY A 152 16.70 4.85 1.42
CA GLY A 152 16.63 5.35 0.04
C GLY A 152 15.41 4.95 -0.82
N PRO A 153 14.18 4.83 -0.29
CA PRO A 153 13.03 4.46 -1.11
C PRO A 153 12.71 5.56 -2.13
N GLU A 154 12.44 5.17 -3.37
CA GLU A 154 12.01 6.05 -4.45
C GLU A 154 10.53 5.86 -4.81
N ILE A 155 10.00 4.64 -4.68
CA ILE A 155 8.65 4.26 -5.08
C ILE A 155 7.95 3.55 -3.93
N ALA A 156 6.75 4.02 -3.59
CA ALA A 156 5.92 3.41 -2.56
C ALA A 156 4.56 2.99 -3.11
N LEU A 157 4.08 1.84 -2.66
CA LEU A 157 2.70 1.40 -2.85
C LEU A 157 1.89 1.72 -1.58
N SER A 158 0.71 2.31 -1.73
CA SER A 158 -0.26 2.44 -0.63
C SER A 158 -1.61 1.89 -1.08
N THR A 159 -2.20 0.98 -0.30
CA THR A 159 -3.44 0.30 -0.69
C THR A 159 -4.59 0.61 0.26
N GLY A 160 -5.80 0.58 -0.30
CA GLY A 160 -7.06 0.51 0.41
C GLY A 160 -7.52 -0.94 0.55
N GLN A 161 -8.75 -1.12 1.04
CA GLN A 161 -9.36 -2.44 1.22
C GLN A 161 -9.26 -3.27 -0.07
N PRO A 162 -8.83 -4.55 -0.05
CA PRO A 162 -8.52 -5.27 -1.29
C PRO A 162 -9.76 -5.72 -2.10
N GLY A 163 -10.97 -5.36 -1.67
CA GLY A 163 -12.21 -5.68 -2.37
C GLY A 163 -12.97 -6.87 -1.81
N TYR A 164 -12.41 -7.70 -0.91
CA TYR A 164 -13.12 -8.90 -0.46
C TYR A 164 -14.49 -8.63 0.20
N VAL A 165 -14.63 -7.64 1.09
CA VAL A 165 -15.94 -7.37 1.76
C VAL A 165 -16.94 -6.63 0.86
N ALA A 166 -16.59 -5.42 0.42
CA ALA A 166 -17.51 -4.52 -0.26
C ALA A 166 -17.33 -4.49 -1.79
N GLY A 167 -16.45 -5.33 -2.34
CA GLY A 167 -16.07 -5.32 -3.76
C GLY A 167 -15.04 -4.25 -4.13
N ASN A 168 -14.99 -3.16 -3.36
CA ASN A 168 -14.25 -1.96 -3.70
C ASN A 168 -12.78 -2.04 -3.28
N THR A 169 -11.89 -1.60 -4.15
CA THR A 169 -10.46 -1.48 -3.90
C THR A 169 -9.91 -0.21 -4.50
N SER A 170 -8.83 0.30 -3.91
CA SER A 170 -8.06 1.42 -4.45
C SER A 170 -6.60 1.28 -4.05
N ALA A 171 -5.72 1.88 -4.83
CA ALA A 171 -4.32 2.02 -4.46
C ALA A 171 -3.66 3.19 -5.17
N LEU A 172 -2.56 3.64 -4.59
CA LEU A 172 -1.69 4.68 -5.10
C LEU A 172 -0.28 4.11 -5.28
N VAL A 173 0.35 4.44 -6.41
CA VAL A 173 1.81 4.37 -6.54
C VAL A 173 2.34 5.79 -6.43
N LEU A 174 3.16 6.00 -5.40
CA LEU A 174 3.76 7.27 -5.06
C LEU A 174 5.25 7.23 -5.41
N ARG A 175 5.80 8.34 -5.89
CA ARG A 175 7.23 8.45 -6.20
C ARG A 175 7.83 9.68 -5.57
N ARG A 176 9.04 9.55 -5.01
CA ARG A 176 9.85 10.68 -4.55
C ARG A 176 10.07 11.65 -5.71
N GLY A 177 9.79 12.93 -5.48
CA GLY A 177 10.11 13.98 -6.43
C GLY A 177 11.61 14.30 -6.41
N GLY A 178 12.18 14.44 -7.61
CA GLY A 178 13.53 14.96 -7.81
C GLY A 178 13.59 16.49 -7.77
#